data_AF-A0A1G5SFJ2-F1
#
_entry.id   AF-A0A1G5SFJ2-F1
#
_cell.length_a   1.000
_cell.length_b   1.000
_cell.length_c   1.000
_cell.angle_alpha   90.00
_cell.angle_beta   90.00
_cell.angle_gamma   90.00
#
_symmetry.space_group_name_H-M   'P 1'
#
loop_
_entity.id
_entity.type
_entity.pdbx_description
1 polymer ?
#
loop_
_entity_poly.entity_id
_entity_poly.type
_entity_poly.pdbx_seq_one_letter_code
_entity_poly.pdbx_strand_id
1 'polypeptide(L)'
;MKLMLMSLLLLSLPLSAADDVQKQIQEVEVALSMLQQEQQNLFQQFQMLQELRRQELLQENSIIVQQNQPPVTGNATLNYDEVQKRERERLARIKDYTARLSEIHERYQEIDRERQVLIGELAALRQDKSPDREEMN
;
A
#
# COMPACT_ATOMS: atom_id res chain seq x y z
N MET A 1 41.86 -53.30 37.65
CA MET A 1 40.47 -53.55 37.17
C MET A 1 39.70 -52.23 37.18
N LYS A 2 38.92 -51.96 36.12
CA LYS A 2 38.04 -50.79 35.83
C LYS A 2 38.78 -49.45 35.60
N LEU A 3 39.05 -48.99 34.37
CA LEU A 3 38.22 -48.56 33.20
C LEU A 3 37.30 -47.35 33.44
N MET A 4 37.44 -46.40 32.50
CA MET A 4 36.60 -45.24 32.10
C MET A 4 36.99 -43.91 32.77
N LEU A 5 37.65 -42.93 32.13
CA LEU A 5 37.50 -42.34 30.78
C LEU A 5 36.10 -41.76 30.54
N MET A 6 35.94 -40.47 30.86
CA MET A 6 34.98 -39.58 30.21
C MET A 6 35.58 -38.17 30.14
N SER A 7 36.47 -37.99 29.15
CA SER A 7 36.57 -36.73 28.43
C SER A 7 35.20 -36.44 27.84
N LEU A 8 34.55 -35.34 28.22
CA LEU A 8 33.68 -34.53 27.36
C LEU A 8 33.10 -33.36 28.16
N LEU A 9 33.89 -32.29 28.35
CA LEU A 9 33.28 -30.96 28.39
C LEU A 9 33.43 -30.37 26.98
N LEU A 10 32.79 -31.04 26.02
CA LEU A 10 32.54 -30.48 24.70
C LEU A 10 31.50 -29.39 24.83
N LEU A 11 31.71 -28.33 24.04
CA LEU A 11 30.67 -27.47 23.50
C LEU A 11 29.97 -26.56 24.51
N SER A 12 30.64 -25.46 24.85
CA SER A 12 29.94 -24.17 24.88
C SER A 12 29.51 -23.81 23.45
N LEU A 13 28.36 -24.33 23.01
CA LEU A 13 27.65 -23.84 21.83
C LEU A 13 27.02 -22.48 22.15
N PRO A 14 27.15 -21.45 21.29
CA PRO A 14 26.34 -20.24 21.40
C PRO A 14 24.93 -20.57 20.89
N LEU A 15 24.05 -21.06 21.76
CA LEU A 15 22.69 -21.48 21.37
C LEU A 15 21.70 -20.31 21.15
N SER A 16 22.11 -19.04 21.27
CA SER A 16 21.20 -17.87 21.17
C SER A 16 21.17 -17.17 19.81
N ALA A 17 22.23 -17.22 19.01
CA ALA A 17 22.31 -16.40 17.79
C ALA A 17 21.33 -16.86 16.68
N ALA A 18 21.09 -18.16 16.56
CA ALA A 18 20.21 -18.72 15.53
C ALA A 18 18.72 -18.42 15.78
N ASP A 19 18.28 -18.40 17.04
CA ASP A 19 16.90 -18.06 17.42
C ASP A 19 16.60 -16.57 17.18
N ASP A 20 17.57 -15.69 17.44
CA ASP A 20 17.44 -14.25 17.19
C ASP A 20 17.31 -13.93 15.70
N VAL A 21 18.10 -14.57 14.83
CA VAL A 21 17.99 -14.40 13.37
C VAL A 21 16.65 -14.93 12.85
N GLN A 22 16.17 -16.07 13.37
CA GLN A 22 14.87 -16.62 12.98
C GLN A 22 13.72 -15.70 13.38
N LYS A 23 13.81 -15.04 14.53
CA LYS A 23 12.83 -14.05 14.97
C LYS A 23 12.83 -12.81 14.06
N GLN A 24 14.01 -12.29 13.71
CA GLN A 24 14.13 -11.15 12.79
C GLN A 24 13.55 -11.46 11.40
N ILE A 25 13.80 -12.67 10.88
CA ILE A 25 13.18 -13.13 9.62
C ILE A 25 11.65 -13.08 9.70
N GLN A 26 11.05 -13.55 10.80
CA GLN A 26 9.60 -13.53 10.98
C GLN A 26 9.06 -12.11 11.07
N GLU A 27 9.75 -11.21 11.78
CA GLU A 27 9.36 -9.80 11.90
C GLU A 27 9.34 -9.11 10.53
N VAL A 28 10.37 -9.35 9.69
CA VAL A 28 10.44 -8.82 8.32
C VAL A 28 9.34 -9.41 7.42
N GLU A 29 9.06 -10.71 7.54
CA GLU A 29 7.98 -11.37 6.78
C GLU A 29 6.59 -10.83 7.15
N VAL A 30 6.35 -10.56 8.44
CA VAL A 30 5.13 -9.91 8.91
C VAL A 30 5.01 -8.50 8.36
N ALA A 31 6.08 -7.71 8.41
CA ALA A 31 6.10 -6.35 7.87
C ALA A 31 5.81 -6.34 6.35
N LEU A 32 6.43 -7.25 5.59
CA LEU A 32 6.16 -7.43 4.16
C LEU A 32 4.69 -7.77 3.88
N SER A 33 4.09 -8.65 4.69
CA SER A 33 2.67 -9.01 4.56
C SER A 33 1.76 -7.81 4.83
N MET A 34 2.06 -7.01 5.85
CA MET A 34 1.31 -5.79 6.17
C MET A 34 1.39 -4.76 5.04
N LEU A 35 2.59 -4.50 4.52
CA LEU A 35 2.78 -3.60 3.37
C LEU A 35 2.04 -4.09 2.12
N GLN A 36 2.03 -5.41 1.89
CA GLN A 36 1.30 -6.00 0.77
C GLN A 36 -0.22 -5.80 0.91
N GLN A 37 -0.75 -5.93 2.13
CA GLN A 37 -2.16 -5.67 2.41
C GLN A 37 -2.51 -4.20 2.25
N GLU A 38 -1.67 -3.29 2.74
CA GLU A 38 -1.83 -1.85 2.58
C GLU A 38 -1.83 -1.45 1.10
N GLN A 39 -0.90 -2.01 0.30
CA GLN A 39 -0.82 -1.76 -1.13
C GLN A 39 -2.11 -2.19 -1.87
N GLN A 40 -2.69 -3.33 -1.52
CA GLN A 40 -3.98 -3.78 -2.07
C GLN A 40 -5.12 -2.83 -1.69
N ASN A 41 -5.14 -2.37 -0.44
CA ASN A 41 -6.15 -1.42 0.02
C ASN A 41 -6.05 -0.07 -0.71
N LEU A 42 -4.83 0.46 -0.86
CA LEU A 42 -4.58 1.70 -1.61
C LEU A 42 -5.00 1.56 -3.08
N PHE A 43 -4.72 0.41 -3.70
CA PHE A 43 -5.16 0.15 -5.07
C PHE A 43 -6.69 0.19 -5.19
N GLN A 44 -7.41 -0.45 -4.26
CA GLN A 44 -8.88 -0.41 -4.24
C GLN A 44 -9.42 1.02 -4.03
N GLN A 45 -8.83 1.78 -3.11
CA GLN A 45 -9.20 3.18 -2.88
C GLN A 45 -8.96 4.04 -4.13
N PHE A 46 -7.84 3.83 -4.81
CA PHE A 46 -7.51 4.52 -6.05
C PHE A 46 -8.56 4.24 -7.14
N GLN A 47 -8.93 2.98 -7.36
CA GLN A 47 -9.96 2.60 -8.32
C GLN A 47 -11.32 3.26 -8.01
N MET A 48 -11.71 3.25 -6.74
CA MET A 48 -12.96 3.87 -6.29
C MET A 48 -12.96 5.38 -6.53
N LEU A 49 -11.88 6.09 -6.17
CA LEU A 49 -11.77 7.54 -6.39
C LEU A 49 -11.70 7.91 -7.87
N GLN A 50 -11.04 7.09 -8.69
CA GLN A 50 -11.05 7.29 -10.14
C GLN A 50 -12.46 7.20 -10.71
N GLU A 51 -13.24 6.22 -10.25
CA GLU A 51 -14.62 6.02 -10.68
C GLU A 51 -15.51 7.18 -10.25
N LEU A 52 -15.42 7.65 -9.00
CA LEU A 52 -16.15 8.84 -8.54
C LEU A 52 -15.78 10.07 -9.37
N ARG A 53 -14.49 10.32 -9.60
CA ARG A 53 -14.03 11.44 -10.45
C ARG A 53 -14.59 11.32 -11.87
N ARG A 54 -14.60 10.13 -12.46
CA ARG A 54 -15.16 9.88 -13.80
C ARG A 54 -16.64 10.22 -13.85
N GLN A 55 -17.41 9.86 -12.82
CA GLN A 55 -18.85 10.17 -12.74
C GLN A 55 -19.10 11.69 -12.69
N GLU A 56 -18.33 12.44 -11.90
CA GLU A 56 -18.45 13.91 -11.83
C GLU A 56 -18.13 14.57 -13.19
N LEU A 57 -17.17 14.02 -13.94
CA LEU A 57 -16.82 14.50 -15.30
C LEU A 57 -17.92 14.17 -16.32
N LEU A 58 -18.56 13.01 -16.22
CA LEU A 58 -19.68 12.66 -17.10
C LEU A 58 -20.96 13.46 -16.80
N GLN A 59 -21.18 13.83 -15.53
CA GLN A 59 -22.31 14.66 -15.13
C GLN A 59 -22.27 16.05 -15.80
N GLU A 60 -21.08 16.59 -16.06
CA GLU A 60 -20.87 17.85 -16.81
C GLU A 60 -21.54 17.81 -18.18
N ASN A 61 -21.30 16.74 -18.94
CA ASN A 61 -21.88 16.54 -20.27
C ASN A 61 -23.41 16.52 -20.23
N SER A 62 -23.98 16.02 -19.12
CA SER A 62 -25.44 15.95 -18.94
C SER A 62 -26.05 17.33 -18.64
N ILE A 63 -25.36 18.17 -17.86
CA ILE A 63 -25.81 19.54 -17.54
C ILE A 63 -25.77 20.42 -18.80
N ILE A 64 -24.71 20.31 -19.62
CA ILE A 64 -24.58 21.06 -20.88
C ILE A 64 -25.71 20.69 -21.85
N VAL A 65 -26.05 19.40 -21.97
CA VAL A 65 -27.16 18.96 -22.82
C VAL A 65 -28.51 19.50 -22.33
N GLN A 66 -28.74 19.54 -21.01
CA GLN A 66 -29.98 20.05 -20.42
C GLN A 66 -30.15 21.58 -20.61
N GLN A 67 -29.07 22.35 -20.56
CA GLN A 67 -29.12 23.80 -20.80
C GLN A 67 -29.43 24.17 -22.27
N ASN A 68 -29.12 23.27 -23.21
CA ASN A 68 -29.32 23.51 -24.65
C ASN A 68 -30.68 23.02 -25.17
N GLN A 69 -31.56 22.48 -24.30
CA GLN A 69 -32.90 22.05 -24.71
C GLN A 69 -33.93 23.19 -24.59
N PRO A 70 -34.80 23.39 -25.60
CA PRO A 70 -35.87 24.37 -25.51
C PRO A 70 -36.85 23.99 -24.39
N PRO A 71 -37.39 24.95 -23.62
CA PRO A 71 -38.26 24.67 -22.49
C PRO A 71 -39.55 23.99 -22.98
N VAL A 72 -39.68 22.70 -22.67
CA VAL A 72 -40.89 21.92 -22.94
C VAL A 72 -41.93 22.30 -21.88
N THR A 73 -42.85 23.20 -22.26
CA THR A 73 -44.09 23.55 -21.55
C THR A 73 -43.96 24.00 -20.08
N GLY A 74 -44.09 25.32 -19.86
CA GLY A 74 -44.63 25.93 -18.63
C GLY A 74 -43.98 25.55 -17.28
N ASN A 75 -43.11 26.44 -16.79
CA ASN A 75 -42.70 26.58 -15.37
C ASN A 75 -41.63 25.63 -14.81
N ALA A 76 -40.53 25.41 -15.53
CA ALA A 76 -39.28 24.99 -14.90
C ALA A 76 -38.09 25.76 -15.48
N THR A 77 -38.03 27.07 -15.23
CA THR A 77 -36.78 27.80 -15.40
C THR A 77 -35.82 27.27 -14.34
N LEU A 78 -34.78 26.54 -14.75
CA LEU A 78 -33.69 26.12 -13.87
C LEU A 78 -33.16 27.37 -13.15
N ASN A 79 -33.17 27.37 -11.82
CA ASN A 79 -32.64 28.46 -11.03
C ASN A 79 -31.14 28.59 -11.31
N TYR A 80 -30.73 29.69 -11.96
CA TYR A 80 -29.34 29.91 -12.38
C TYR A 80 -28.37 29.80 -11.20
N ASP A 81 -28.74 30.32 -10.04
CA ASP A 81 -27.89 30.29 -8.84
C ASP A 81 -27.68 28.86 -8.33
N GLU A 82 -28.70 28.01 -8.43
CA GLU A 82 -28.60 26.59 -8.05
C GLU A 82 -27.74 25.79 -9.03
N VAL A 83 -27.79 26.11 -10.32
CA VAL A 83 -26.93 25.49 -11.33
C VAL A 83 -25.48 25.89 -11.09
N GLN A 84 -25.21 27.18 -10.87
CA GLN A 84 -23.86 27.68 -10.56
C GLN A 84 -23.33 27.13 -9.24
N LYS A 85 -24.18 26.98 -8.22
CA LYS A 85 -23.81 26.34 -6.96
C LYS A 85 -23.43 24.87 -7.17
N ARG A 86 -24.28 24.10 -7.86
CA ARG A 86 -24.01 22.68 -8.17
C ARG A 86 -22.71 22.51 -8.95
N GLU A 87 -22.44 23.38 -9.91
CA GLU A 87 -21.21 23.34 -10.69
C GLU A 87 -19.97 23.61 -9.83
N ARG A 88 -20.02 24.61 -8.94
CA ARG A 88 -18.93 24.87 -7.99
C ARG A 88 -18.66 23.69 -7.07
N GLU A 89 -19.72 23.07 -6.55
CA GLU A 89 -19.61 21.89 -5.68
C GLU A 89 -19.01 20.68 -6.44
N ARG A 90 -19.41 20.48 -7.71
CA ARG A 90 -18.87 19.44 -8.59
C ARG A 90 -17.37 19.63 -8.83
N LEU A 91 -16.96 20.84 -9.20
CA LEU A 91 -15.54 21.18 -9.40
C LEU A 91 -14.73 21.00 -8.11
N ALA A 92 -15.30 21.34 -6.95
CA ALA A 92 -14.67 21.09 -5.65
C ALA A 92 -14.46 19.59 -5.39
N ARG A 93 -15.46 18.73 -5.68
CA ARG A 93 -15.33 17.27 -5.57
C ARG A 93 -14.27 16.71 -6.52
N ILE A 94 -14.24 17.15 -7.78
CA ILE A 94 -13.21 16.73 -8.75
C ILE A 94 -11.81 17.10 -8.25
N LYS A 95 -11.63 18.30 -7.71
CA LYS A 95 -10.35 18.74 -7.13
C LYS A 95 -9.95 17.87 -5.94
N ASP A 96 -10.88 17.61 -5.02
CA ASP A 96 -10.64 16.76 -3.85
C ASP A 96 -10.23 15.33 -4.26
N TYR A 97 -11.00 14.70 -5.16
CA TYR A 97 -10.66 13.36 -5.66
C TYR A 97 -9.31 13.34 -6.37
N THR A 98 -8.98 14.37 -7.15
CA THR A 98 -7.68 14.46 -7.84
C THR A 98 -6.52 14.57 -6.84
N ALA A 99 -6.68 15.36 -5.78
CA ALA A 99 -5.66 15.48 -4.73
C ALA A 99 -5.44 14.14 -4.00
N ARG A 100 -6.53 13.46 -3.60
CA ARG A 100 -6.47 12.14 -2.95
C ARG A 100 -5.86 11.07 -3.83
N LEU A 101 -6.13 11.08 -5.13
CA LEU A 101 -5.49 10.17 -6.09
C LEU A 101 -3.97 10.36 -6.14
N SER A 102 -3.48 11.61 -6.04
CA SER A 102 -2.05 11.91 -5.97
C SER A 102 -1.44 11.37 -4.67
N GLU A 103 -2.07 11.63 -3.53
CA GLU A 103 -1.62 11.15 -2.22
C GLU A 103 -1.53 9.62 -2.17
N ILE A 104 -2.57 8.92 -2.66
CA ILE A 104 -2.56 7.45 -2.74
C ILE A 104 -1.42 6.95 -3.62
N HIS A 105 -1.17 7.60 -4.76
CA HIS A 105 -0.08 7.23 -5.65
C HIS A 105 1.30 7.45 -4.99
N GLU A 106 1.50 8.57 -4.31
CA GLU A 106 2.74 8.85 -3.56
C GLU A 106 2.97 7.80 -2.46
N ARG A 107 1.93 7.48 -1.69
CA ARG A 107 1.98 6.43 -0.66
C ARG A 107 2.26 5.05 -1.25
N TYR A 108 1.66 4.73 -2.39
CA TYR A 108 1.91 3.46 -3.09
C TYR A 108 3.39 3.33 -3.47
N GLN A 109 4.01 4.41 -3.98
CA GLN A 109 5.43 4.44 -4.31
C GLN A 109 6.34 4.36 -3.07
N GLU A 110 5.91 4.95 -1.96
CA GLU A 110 6.61 4.82 -0.67
C GLU A 110 6.65 3.37 -0.20
N ILE A 111 5.49 2.70 -0.18
CA ILE A 111 5.40 1.27 0.17
C ILE A 111 6.25 0.40 -0.74
N ASP A 112 6.29 0.68 -2.05
CA ASP A 112 7.15 -0.06 -2.98
C ASP A 112 8.63 0.09 -2.61
N ARG A 113 9.09 1.27 -2.18
CA ARG A 113 10.47 1.49 -1.72
C ARG A 113 10.75 0.75 -0.40
N GLU A 114 9.86 0.86 0.57
CA GLU A 114 9.97 0.16 1.87
C GLU A 114 10.05 -1.36 1.65
N ARG A 115 9.22 -1.90 0.77
CA ARG A 115 9.23 -3.32 0.44
C ARG A 115 10.56 -3.77 -0.15
N GLN A 116 11.19 -2.97 -1.02
CA GLN A 116 12.51 -3.31 -1.58
C GLN A 116 13.59 -3.37 -0.49
N VAL A 117 13.55 -2.45 0.48
CA VAL A 117 14.47 -2.47 1.63
C VAL A 117 14.28 -3.76 2.44
N LEU A 118 13.05 -4.08 2.82
CA LEU A 118 12.74 -5.28 3.59
C LEU A 118 13.07 -6.59 2.85
N ILE A 119 12.90 -6.64 1.52
CA ILE A 119 13.33 -7.78 0.70
C ILE A 119 14.86 -7.93 0.75
N GLY A 120 15.59 -6.83 0.70
CA GLY A 120 17.05 -6.82 0.85
C GLY A 120 17.50 -7.32 2.23
N GLU A 121 16.87 -6.83 3.29
CA GLU A 121 17.12 -7.28 4.67
C GLU A 121 16.83 -8.77 4.84
N LEU A 122 15.69 -9.24 4.34
CA LEU A 122 15.31 -10.65 4.37
C LEU A 122 16.33 -11.53 3.65
N ALA A 123 16.82 -11.09 2.49
CA ALA A 123 17.85 -11.80 1.74
C ALA A 123 19.17 -11.90 2.53
N ALA A 124 19.60 -10.81 3.18
CA ALA A 124 20.79 -10.78 4.00
C ALA A 124 20.67 -11.70 5.23
N LEU A 125 19.55 -11.63 5.96
CA LEU A 125 19.27 -12.49 7.12
C LEU A 125 19.25 -13.98 6.74
N ARG A 126 18.68 -14.33 5.59
CA ARG A 126 18.67 -15.71 5.09
C ARG A 126 20.06 -16.19 4.66
N GLN A 127 20.91 -15.30 4.16
CA GLN A 127 22.29 -15.61 3.82
C GLN A 127 23.14 -15.85 5.08
N ASP A 128 22.96 -15.03 6.12
CA ASP A 128 23.68 -15.16 7.40
C ASP A 128 23.32 -16.45 8.14
N LYS A 129 22.09 -16.95 7.94
CA LYS A 129 21.62 -18.25 8.45
C LYS A 129 22.24 -19.47 7.73
N SER A 130 22.84 -19.30 6.54
CA SER A 130 23.39 -20.43 5.77
C SER A 130 24.75 -20.86 6.33
N PRO A 131 24.96 -22.15 6.69
CA PRO A 131 26.12 -22.62 7.46
C PRO A 131 27.48 -22.61 6.71
N ASP A 132 27.53 -22.14 5.46
CA ASP A 132 28.70 -22.27 4.57
C ASP A 132 29.85 -21.26 4.84
N ARG A 133 29.82 -20.49 5.93
CA ARG A 133 30.89 -19.54 6.27
C ARG A 133 31.82 -19.94 7.41
N GLU A 134 31.60 -21.09 8.05
CA GLU A 134 32.48 -21.56 9.14
C GLU A 134 33.50 -22.65 8.74
N GLU A 135 33.44 -23.22 7.53
CA GLU A 135 34.41 -24.27 7.10
C GLU A 135 35.51 -23.81 6.11
N MET A 136 35.67 -22.50 5.88
CA MET A 136 36.77 -21.97 5.07
C MET A 136 37.56 -20.89 5.81
N ASN A 137 38.32 -21.28 6.83
CA ASN A 137 39.62 -20.69 7.19
C ASN A 137 40.42 -21.61 8.12
#